data_AF-A0A3D1WFF3-F1
#
_entry.id   AF-A0A3D1WFF3-F1
#
_cell.length_a   1.000
_cell.length_b   1.000
_cell.length_c   1.000
_cell.angle_alpha   90.00
_cell.angle_beta   90.00
_cell.angle_gamma   90.00
#
_symmetry.space_group_name_H-M   'P 1'
#
loop_
_entity.id
_entity.type
_entity.pdbx_description
1 polymer ?
#
loop_
_entity_poly.entity_id
_entity_poly.type
_entity_poly.pdbx_seq_one_letter_code
_entity_poly.pdbx_strand_id
1 'polypeptide(L)'
;MTSSLSKTELAELKRAKALLENPSLAARLSATLGSPLERGMSMLPARFQSTVQKASEAAMMKALDVAVKSIGVENRRKAGVSQDRVHKLAAATSGAVGGAFGLLALSVELPISTTIMLRSVADIAKSEGENIQHIETRLACLTVFAMGGRTASDDAAESGYFAARLAMSGAVSEATKFLAEKGMSKAGAPALVRLTSLIASRFGIVVSEKAAAQAIPILGAASGALINTLFIEHFQNMARGHFIVRRLEKIHGEEPVRIAYLSA
;
A
#
# COMPACT_ATOMS: atom_id res chain seq x y z
N MET A 1 22.44 -3.64 24.88
CA MET A 1 23.23 -4.60 24.08
C MET A 1 22.60 -4.67 22.70
N THR A 2 23.24 -4.10 21.68
CA THR A 2 22.78 -4.20 20.28
C THR A 2 23.17 -5.59 19.76
N SER A 3 22.24 -6.54 19.81
CA SER A 3 22.46 -7.85 19.18
C SER A 3 22.59 -7.64 17.68
N SER A 4 23.70 -8.05 17.07
CA SER A 4 23.84 -8.05 15.61
C SER A 4 22.78 -8.96 14.99
N LEU A 5 22.24 -8.57 13.84
CA LEU A 5 21.25 -9.38 13.11
C LEU A 5 21.88 -10.75 12.77
N SER A 6 21.10 -11.81 12.95
CA SER A 6 21.47 -13.17 12.53
C SER A 6 21.50 -13.28 10.99
N LYS A 7 22.13 -14.34 10.48
CA LYS A 7 22.15 -14.62 9.04
C LYS A 7 20.74 -14.75 8.44
N THR A 8 19.81 -15.34 9.19
CA THR A 8 18.41 -15.49 8.78
C THR A 8 17.73 -14.12 8.69
N GLU A 9 17.90 -13.27 9.70
CA GLU A 9 17.32 -11.92 9.72
C GLU A 9 17.89 -11.03 8.62
N LEU A 10 19.19 -11.16 8.30
CA LEU A 10 19.80 -10.48 7.15
C LEU A 10 19.20 -10.97 5.82
N ALA A 11 18.92 -12.26 5.68
CA ALA A 11 18.26 -12.80 4.48
C ALA A 11 16.80 -12.32 4.37
N GLU A 12 16.07 -12.25 5.49
CA GLU A 12 14.73 -11.67 5.56
C GLU A 12 14.74 -10.19 5.18
N LEU A 13 15.73 -9.43 5.67
CA LEU A 13 15.88 -8.01 5.38
C LEU A 13 16.23 -7.76 3.92
N LYS A 14 17.11 -8.59 3.33
CA LYS A 14 17.40 -8.58 1.89
C LYS A 14 16.15 -8.87 1.05
N ARG A 15 15.34 -9.83 1.47
CA ARG A 15 14.04 -10.11 0.84
C ARG A 15 13.10 -8.91 0.97
N ALA A 16 13.03 -8.28 2.13
CA ALA A 16 12.22 -7.10 2.35
C ALA A 16 12.65 -5.96 1.41
N LYS A 17 13.95 -5.70 1.29
CA LYS A 17 14.51 -4.72 0.33
C LYS A 17 14.10 -5.02 -1.10
N ALA A 18 14.25 -6.27 -1.54
CA ALA A 18 13.83 -6.68 -2.88
C ALA A 18 12.34 -6.44 -3.13
N LEU A 19 11.46 -6.69 -2.14
CA LEU A 19 10.02 -6.46 -2.26
C LEU A 19 9.63 -4.97 -2.25
N LEU A 20 10.37 -4.14 -1.52
CA LEU A 20 10.08 -2.72 -1.32
C LEU A 20 10.65 -1.82 -2.41
N GLU A 21 11.76 -2.22 -3.03
CA GLU A 21 12.49 -1.36 -3.97
C GLU A 21 12.34 -1.78 -5.43
N ASN A 22 11.90 -3.01 -5.73
CA ASN A 22 11.88 -3.53 -7.10
C ASN A 22 10.67 -4.44 -7.41
N PRO A 23 10.28 -4.56 -8.69
CA PRO A 23 10.04 -3.48 -9.65
C PRO A 23 8.70 -2.76 -9.36
N SER A 24 8.56 -1.52 -9.85
CA SER A 24 7.31 -0.73 -9.73
C SER A 24 6.13 -1.42 -10.41
N LEU A 25 4.90 -1.00 -10.07
CA LEU A 25 3.71 -1.55 -10.71
C LEU A 25 3.71 -1.24 -12.22
N ALA A 26 4.06 -0.03 -12.64
CA ALA A 26 4.26 0.32 -14.05
C ALA A 26 5.20 -0.65 -14.78
N ALA A 27 6.35 -0.99 -14.18
CA ALA A 27 7.30 -1.93 -14.78
C ALA A 27 6.70 -3.34 -14.91
N ARG A 28 5.96 -3.83 -13.91
CA ARG A 28 5.27 -5.13 -13.96
C ARG A 28 4.17 -5.16 -15.01
N LEU A 29 3.36 -4.10 -15.07
CA LEU A 29 2.31 -3.94 -16.08
C LEU A 29 2.92 -3.86 -17.48
N SER A 30 4.01 -3.11 -17.66
CA SER A 30 4.72 -3.00 -18.95
C SER A 30 5.28 -4.34 -19.41
N ALA A 31 5.93 -5.09 -18.51
CA ALA A 31 6.45 -6.41 -18.80
C ALA A 31 5.35 -7.42 -19.16
N THR A 32 4.15 -7.28 -18.57
CA THR A 32 3.03 -8.20 -18.80
C THR A 32 2.20 -7.82 -20.03
N LEU A 33 2.02 -6.52 -20.31
CA LEU A 33 1.15 -5.99 -21.35
C LEU A 33 1.92 -5.54 -22.61
N GLY A 34 3.25 -5.46 -22.56
CA GLY A 34 4.10 -5.05 -23.68
C GLY A 34 4.05 -3.56 -24.02
N SER A 35 3.46 -2.72 -23.16
CA SER A 35 3.31 -1.27 -23.39
C SER A 35 4.17 -0.45 -22.42
N PRO A 36 4.86 0.61 -22.85
CA PRO A 36 5.70 1.43 -21.97
C PRO A 36 4.84 2.31 -21.05
N LEU A 37 4.57 1.86 -19.82
CA LEU A 37 3.75 2.57 -18.83
C LEU A 37 4.58 3.43 -17.86
N GLU A 38 5.89 3.57 -18.10
CA GLU A 38 6.87 4.28 -17.26
C GLU A 38 6.51 5.75 -17.01
N ARG A 39 5.55 6.31 -17.77
CA ARG A 39 5.08 7.69 -17.69
C ARG A 39 3.68 7.86 -17.07
N GLY A 40 3.14 6.87 -16.37
CA GLY A 40 1.96 6.95 -15.47
C GLY A 40 0.95 8.08 -15.74
N MET A 41 0.78 9.00 -14.79
CA MET A 41 -0.16 10.14 -14.86
C MET A 41 -0.03 11.00 -16.13
N SER A 42 1.18 11.14 -16.69
CA SER A 42 1.42 11.93 -17.90
C SER A 42 0.92 11.26 -19.19
N MET A 43 0.63 9.95 -19.14
CA MET A 43 -0.02 9.22 -20.23
C MET A 43 -1.55 9.32 -20.17
N LEU A 44 -2.13 9.75 -19.06
CA LEU A 44 -3.58 9.91 -18.92
C LEU A 44 -4.03 11.28 -19.47
N PRO A 45 -5.14 11.33 -20.24
CA PRO A 45 -5.73 12.60 -20.64
C PRO A 45 -6.08 13.47 -19.41
N ALA A 46 -5.90 14.78 -19.51
CA ALA A 46 -6.07 15.72 -18.38
C ALA A 46 -7.41 15.58 -17.64
N ARG A 47 -8.49 15.24 -18.36
CA ARG A 47 -9.82 14.98 -17.78
C ARG A 47 -9.79 13.83 -16.76
N PHE A 48 -9.02 12.77 -17.02
CA PHE A 48 -8.94 11.59 -16.15
C PHE A 48 -7.95 11.75 -14.99
N GLN A 49 -6.94 12.61 -15.10
CA GLN A 49 -6.02 12.89 -14.00
C GLN A 49 -6.77 13.38 -12.75
N SER A 50 -7.74 14.29 -12.94
CA SER A 50 -8.58 14.79 -11.85
C SER A 50 -9.49 13.72 -11.24
N THR A 51 -9.99 12.79 -12.06
CA THR A 51 -10.82 11.66 -11.60
C THR A 51 -9.99 10.67 -10.79
N VAL A 52 -8.77 10.35 -11.24
CA VAL A 52 -7.85 9.48 -10.51
C VAL A 52 -7.52 10.07 -9.14
N GLN A 53 -7.22 11.37 -9.08
CA GLN A 53 -6.92 12.04 -7.82
C GLN A 53 -8.09 11.94 -6.83
N LYS A 54 -9.31 12.30 -7.28
CA LYS A 54 -10.52 12.24 -6.46
C LYS A 54 -10.85 10.81 -6.02
N ALA A 55 -10.72 9.83 -6.93
CA ALA A 55 -10.96 8.42 -6.62
C ALA A 55 -9.94 7.90 -5.60
N SER A 56 -8.67 8.31 -5.70
CA SER A 56 -7.60 7.94 -4.76
C SER A 56 -7.85 8.53 -3.37
N GLU A 57 -8.26 9.81 -3.29
CA GLU A 57 -8.65 10.44 -2.03
C GLU A 57 -9.87 9.75 -1.40
N ALA A 58 -10.91 9.48 -2.18
CA ALA A 58 -12.10 8.77 -1.71
C ALA A 58 -11.77 7.36 -1.22
N ALA A 59 -10.92 6.63 -1.95
CA ALA A 59 -10.47 5.31 -1.58
C ALA A 59 -9.65 5.33 -0.28
N MET A 60 -8.74 6.29 -0.11
CA MET A 60 -7.93 6.40 1.09
C MET A 60 -8.73 6.88 2.31
N MET A 61 -9.71 7.77 2.13
CA MET A 61 -10.67 8.10 3.19
C MET A 61 -11.47 6.87 3.60
N LYS A 62 -11.92 6.06 2.64
CA LYS A 62 -12.63 4.83 2.94
C LYS A 62 -11.74 3.81 3.64
N ALA A 63 -10.48 3.68 3.21
CA ALA A 63 -9.49 2.83 3.84
C ALA A 63 -9.25 3.25 5.29
N LEU A 64 -9.11 4.55 5.57
CA LEU A 64 -8.98 5.08 6.93
C LEU A 64 -10.21 4.73 7.78
N ASP A 65 -11.41 4.97 7.27
CA ASP A 65 -12.67 4.63 7.94
C ASP A 65 -12.71 3.14 8.33
N VAL A 66 -12.34 2.26 7.40
CA VAL A 66 -12.23 0.81 7.61
C VAL A 66 -11.15 0.49 8.64
N ALA A 67 -9.97 1.12 8.55
CA ALA A 67 -8.86 0.89 9.45
C ALA A 67 -9.21 1.23 10.89
N VAL A 68 -9.84 2.39 11.08
CA VAL A 68 -10.20 2.90 12.39
C VAL A 68 -11.39 2.13 12.99
N LYS A 69 -12.41 1.78 12.18
CA LYS A 69 -13.65 1.20 12.69
C LYS A 69 -13.71 -0.33 12.69
N SER A 70 -13.00 -1.01 11.79
CA SER A 70 -13.29 -2.42 11.51
C SER A 70 -12.10 -3.38 11.55
N ILE A 71 -10.87 -2.94 11.29
CA ILE A 71 -9.71 -3.84 11.27
C ILE A 71 -9.59 -4.62 12.59
N GLY A 72 -9.80 -3.99 13.75
CA GLY A 72 -9.74 -4.68 15.04
C GLY A 72 -11.03 -5.38 15.50
N VAL A 73 -12.13 -5.27 14.76
CA VAL A 73 -13.41 -5.90 15.13
C VAL A 73 -13.49 -7.33 14.60
N GLU A 74 -12.67 -7.68 13.61
CA GLU A 74 -12.65 -9.05 13.07
C GLU A 74 -12.19 -10.06 14.12
N ASN A 75 -13.09 -11.01 14.41
CA ASN A 75 -12.95 -12.10 15.37
C ASN A 75 -11.60 -12.82 15.28
N ARG A 76 -11.09 -13.21 16.47
CA ARG A 76 -10.05 -14.21 16.85
C ARG A 76 -9.70 -15.31 15.81
N ARG A 77 -9.34 -14.96 14.58
CA ARG A 77 -8.68 -15.90 13.67
C ARG A 77 -7.24 -16.03 14.14
N LYS A 78 -6.84 -17.26 14.46
CA LYS A 78 -5.50 -17.58 14.99
C LYS A 78 -4.41 -16.97 14.10
N ALA A 79 -3.34 -16.49 14.73
CA ALA A 79 -2.11 -16.13 14.04
C ALA A 79 -1.68 -17.33 13.16
N GLY A 80 -1.51 -17.09 11.86
CA GLY A 80 -1.27 -18.11 10.84
C GLY A 80 -0.90 -17.47 9.50
N VAL A 81 -0.75 -18.29 8.45
CA VAL A 81 -0.39 -17.84 7.09
C VAL A 81 -1.45 -16.86 6.55
N SER A 82 -1.01 -15.73 5.98
CA SER A 82 -1.89 -14.73 5.39
C SER A 82 -2.72 -15.32 4.23
N GLN A 83 -3.98 -14.91 4.09
CA GLN A 83 -4.89 -15.44 3.05
C GLN A 83 -4.70 -14.73 1.69
N ASP A 84 -3.46 -14.62 1.24
CA ASP A 84 -3.08 -13.81 0.07
C ASP A 84 -3.89 -14.18 -1.18
N ARG A 85 -4.15 -15.48 -1.38
CA ARG A 85 -4.91 -16.00 -2.53
C ARG A 85 -6.39 -15.59 -2.51
N VAL A 86 -7.01 -15.53 -1.33
CA VAL A 86 -8.43 -15.16 -1.18
C VAL A 86 -8.60 -13.68 -1.51
N HIS A 87 -7.73 -12.84 -0.95
CA HIS A 87 -7.76 -11.40 -1.25
C HIS A 87 -7.41 -11.13 -2.71
N LYS A 88 -6.44 -11.86 -3.28
CA LYS A 88 -6.09 -11.77 -4.70
C LYS A 88 -7.26 -12.14 -5.61
N LEU A 89 -8.00 -13.21 -5.28
CA LEU A 89 -9.22 -13.58 -6.00
C LEU A 89 -10.31 -12.50 -5.86
N ALA A 90 -10.54 -11.97 -4.67
CA ALA A 90 -11.52 -10.92 -4.46
C ALA A 90 -11.19 -9.64 -5.25
N ALA A 91 -9.92 -9.24 -5.28
CA ALA A 91 -9.44 -8.12 -6.09
C ALA A 91 -9.57 -8.40 -7.59
N ALA A 92 -9.23 -9.60 -8.04
CA ALA A 92 -9.42 -10.01 -9.44
C ALA A 92 -10.90 -9.90 -9.84
N THR A 93 -11.82 -10.37 -8.99
CA THR A 93 -13.26 -10.28 -9.23
C THR A 93 -13.76 -8.83 -9.24
N SER A 94 -13.33 -7.98 -8.29
CA SER A 94 -13.68 -6.54 -8.33
C SER A 94 -13.14 -5.88 -9.60
N GLY A 95 -11.95 -6.30 -10.03
CA GLY A 95 -11.34 -5.85 -11.26
C GLY A 95 -12.03 -6.31 -12.53
N ALA A 96 -12.60 -7.51 -12.54
CA ALA A 96 -13.39 -8.00 -13.66
C ALA A 96 -14.64 -7.15 -13.87
N VAL A 97 -15.35 -6.81 -12.78
CA VAL A 97 -16.54 -5.96 -12.81
C VAL A 97 -16.18 -4.52 -13.21
N GLY A 98 -15.10 -3.95 -12.66
CA GLY A 98 -14.65 -2.60 -13.02
C GLY A 98 -14.09 -2.50 -14.44
N GLY A 99 -13.37 -3.53 -14.91
CA GLY A 99 -12.78 -3.58 -16.25
C GLY A 99 -13.81 -3.58 -17.38
N ALA A 100 -15.04 -4.06 -17.13
CA ALA A 100 -16.13 -3.97 -18.11
C ALA A 100 -16.59 -2.52 -18.38
N PHE A 101 -16.36 -1.60 -17.44
CA PHE A 101 -16.74 -0.18 -17.52
C PHE A 101 -15.53 0.77 -17.61
N GLY A 102 -14.31 0.23 -17.63
CA GLY A 102 -13.05 0.98 -17.76
C GLY A 102 -12.90 2.09 -16.71
N LEU A 103 -12.36 3.24 -17.15
CA LEU A 103 -12.13 4.41 -16.30
C LEU A 103 -13.40 5.01 -15.67
N LEU A 104 -14.59 4.72 -16.21
CA LEU A 104 -15.84 5.22 -15.65
C LEU A 104 -16.21 4.53 -14.33
N ALA A 105 -15.79 3.28 -14.13
CA ALA A 105 -16.01 2.57 -12.88
C ALA A 105 -14.96 2.87 -11.80
N LEU A 106 -13.88 3.61 -12.12
CA LEU A 106 -12.76 3.84 -11.22
C LEU A 106 -13.21 4.43 -9.87
N SER A 107 -14.15 5.38 -9.88
CA SER A 107 -14.61 6.05 -8.65
C SER A 107 -15.33 5.11 -7.65
N VAL A 108 -15.82 3.96 -8.12
CA VAL A 108 -16.51 2.95 -7.29
C VAL A 108 -15.60 1.74 -7.05
N GLU A 109 -14.90 1.31 -8.09
CA GLU A 109 -14.00 0.15 -8.03
C GLU A 109 -12.81 0.38 -7.11
N LEU A 110 -12.27 1.60 -7.06
CA LEU A 110 -11.10 1.88 -6.26
C LEU A 110 -11.36 1.81 -4.76
N PRO A 111 -12.39 2.48 -4.19
CA PRO A 111 -12.69 2.34 -2.77
C PRO A 111 -12.94 0.88 -2.33
N ILE A 112 -13.56 0.08 -3.20
CA ILE A 112 -13.81 -1.34 -2.93
C ILE A 112 -12.51 -2.14 -2.95
N SER A 113 -11.73 -2.05 -4.03
CA SER A 113 -10.45 -2.76 -4.16
C SER A 113 -9.47 -2.32 -3.07
N THR A 114 -9.36 -1.03 -2.76
CA THR A 114 -8.54 -0.51 -1.65
C THR A 114 -8.96 -1.07 -0.30
N THR A 115 -10.26 -1.24 -0.06
CA THR A 115 -10.75 -1.88 1.16
C THR A 115 -10.35 -3.36 1.24
N ILE A 116 -10.41 -4.10 0.12
CA ILE A 116 -9.94 -5.49 0.04
C ILE A 116 -8.43 -5.56 0.29
N MET A 117 -7.66 -4.70 -0.38
CA MET A 117 -6.21 -4.63 -0.22
C MET A 117 -5.84 -4.27 1.21
N LEU A 118 -6.50 -3.31 1.85
CA LEU A 118 -6.23 -2.93 3.23
C LEU A 118 -6.44 -4.11 4.19
N ARG A 119 -7.49 -4.92 3.99
CA ARG A 119 -7.68 -6.16 4.76
C ARG A 119 -6.55 -7.16 4.51
N SER A 120 -6.13 -7.32 3.25
CA SER A 120 -4.97 -8.15 2.92
C SER A 120 -3.68 -7.67 3.61
N VAL A 121 -3.45 -6.36 3.65
CA VAL A 121 -2.31 -5.74 4.33
C VAL A 121 -2.37 -6.02 5.84
N ALA A 122 -3.54 -5.89 6.46
CA ALA A 122 -3.74 -6.21 7.87
C ALA A 122 -3.52 -7.70 8.19
N ASP A 123 -3.90 -8.59 7.28
CA ASP A 123 -3.61 -10.03 7.40
C ASP A 123 -2.11 -10.33 7.31
N ILE A 124 -1.39 -9.66 6.41
CA ILE A 124 0.08 -9.77 6.32
C ILE A 124 0.74 -9.23 7.59
N ALA A 125 0.29 -8.08 8.10
CA ALA A 125 0.78 -7.51 9.35
C ALA A 125 0.67 -8.52 10.50
N LYS A 126 -0.50 -9.15 10.67
CA LYS A 126 -0.71 -10.22 11.67
C LYS A 126 0.25 -11.39 11.48
N SER A 127 0.50 -11.80 10.23
CA SER A 127 1.41 -12.92 9.93
C SER A 127 2.87 -12.61 10.30
N GLU A 128 3.26 -11.33 10.29
CA GLU A 128 4.56 -10.85 10.76
C GLU A 128 4.55 -10.48 12.27
N GLY A 129 3.50 -10.86 13.01
CA GLY A 129 3.41 -10.68 14.47
C GLY A 129 2.94 -9.30 14.93
N GLU A 130 2.43 -8.45 14.03
CA GLU A 130 1.78 -7.20 14.44
C GLU A 130 0.40 -7.44 15.06
N ASN A 131 0.07 -6.66 16.08
CA ASN A 131 -1.25 -6.68 16.69
C ASN A 131 -2.12 -5.56 16.13
N ILE A 132 -3.04 -5.92 15.24
CA ILE A 132 -3.99 -5.03 14.57
C ILE A 132 -5.00 -4.34 15.51
N GLN A 133 -4.97 -4.64 16.81
CA GLN A 133 -5.70 -3.85 17.81
C GLN A 133 -5.02 -2.52 18.12
N HIS A 134 -3.70 -2.43 17.92
CA HIS A 134 -2.95 -1.19 18.12
C HIS A 134 -3.17 -0.22 16.97
N ILE A 135 -3.30 1.06 17.32
CA ILE A 135 -3.60 2.09 16.33
C ILE A 135 -2.40 2.33 15.41
N GLU A 136 -1.20 2.19 15.95
CA GLU A 136 0.06 2.28 15.23
C GLU A 136 0.14 1.22 14.12
N THR A 137 -0.30 -0.01 14.40
CA THR A 137 -0.35 -1.08 13.39
C THR A 137 -1.40 -0.78 12.32
N ARG A 138 -2.58 -0.27 12.69
CA ARG A 138 -3.64 0.10 11.73
C ARG A 138 -3.20 1.24 10.81
N LEU A 139 -2.54 2.26 11.36
CA LEU A 139 -1.97 3.36 10.58
C LEU A 139 -0.80 2.87 9.71
N ALA A 140 0.05 1.97 10.21
CA ALA A 140 1.10 1.34 9.41
C ALA A 140 0.52 0.60 8.19
N CYS A 141 -0.61 -0.10 8.35
CA CYS A 141 -1.31 -0.73 7.22
C CYS A 141 -1.74 0.29 6.15
N LEU A 142 -2.17 1.50 6.55
CA LEU A 142 -2.51 2.57 5.60
C LEU A 142 -1.26 3.12 4.89
N THR A 143 -0.14 3.27 5.61
CA THR A 143 1.10 3.79 5.00
C THR A 143 1.66 2.88 3.90
N VAL A 144 1.28 1.60 3.86
CA VAL A 144 1.60 0.69 2.74
C VAL A 144 1.16 1.24 1.39
N PHE A 145 0.03 1.93 1.33
CA PHE A 145 -0.47 2.52 0.10
C PHE A 145 0.40 3.68 -0.42
N ALA A 146 1.11 4.37 0.48
CA ALA A 146 2.02 5.45 0.12
C ALA A 146 3.41 4.96 -0.29
N MET A 147 3.84 3.80 0.23
CA MET A 147 5.14 3.22 -0.14
C MET A 147 5.12 2.64 -1.56
N GLY A 148 3.94 2.28 -2.08
CA GLY A 148 3.80 1.74 -3.42
C GLY A 148 4.02 2.74 -4.55
N GLY A 149 3.92 4.05 -4.28
CA GLY A 149 4.09 5.13 -5.27
C GLY A 149 5.38 5.92 -5.01
N ARG A 150 6.40 5.66 -5.84
CA ARG A 150 7.70 6.34 -5.76
C ARG A 150 7.65 7.69 -6.46
N THR A 151 8.29 8.68 -5.86
CA THR A 151 8.50 10.01 -6.44
C THR A 151 9.96 10.17 -6.87
N ALA A 152 10.27 11.17 -7.71
CA ALA A 152 11.65 11.45 -8.12
C ALA A 152 12.60 11.69 -6.92
N SER A 153 12.11 12.28 -5.83
CA SER A 153 12.88 12.44 -4.60
C SER A 153 13.14 11.12 -3.87
N ASP A 154 12.25 10.12 -4.00
CA ASP A 154 12.47 8.79 -3.43
C ASP A 154 13.47 7.98 -4.25
N ASP A 155 13.60 8.27 -5.56
CA ASP A 155 14.59 7.67 -6.45
C ASP A 155 15.99 8.26 -6.27
N ALA A 156 16.07 9.54 -5.89
CA ALA A 156 17.33 10.19 -5.55
C ALA A 156 17.87 9.80 -4.17
N ALA A 157 17.03 9.25 -3.29
CA ALA A 157 17.44 8.78 -1.97
C ALA A 157 18.12 7.40 -2.05
N GLU A 158 19.12 7.16 -1.19
CA GLU A 158 19.81 5.86 -1.07
C GLU A 158 18.85 4.68 -0.85
N SER A 159 17.69 4.94 -0.23
CA SER A 159 16.56 4.02 -0.19
C SER A 159 15.23 4.78 -0.20
N GLY A 160 14.48 4.61 -1.29
CA GLY A 160 13.15 5.21 -1.45
C GLY A 160 12.14 4.74 -0.40
N TYR A 161 12.30 3.53 0.15
CA TYR A 161 11.47 3.03 1.24
C TYR A 161 11.58 3.89 2.51
N PHE A 162 12.82 4.14 2.97
CA PHE A 162 13.03 4.96 4.16
C PHE A 162 12.69 6.43 3.93
N ALA A 163 12.90 6.95 2.71
CA ALA A 163 12.46 8.30 2.34
C ALA A 163 10.93 8.45 2.44
N ALA A 164 10.18 7.50 1.86
CA ALA A 164 8.72 7.48 1.96
C ALA A 164 8.24 7.40 3.41
N ARG A 165 8.84 6.51 4.21
CA ARG A 165 8.49 6.35 5.64
C ARG A 165 8.76 7.62 6.44
N LEU A 166 9.90 8.27 6.21
CA LEU A 166 10.25 9.54 6.85
C LEU A 166 9.26 10.64 6.48
N ALA A 167 8.90 10.77 5.20
CA ALA A 167 7.96 11.79 4.72
C ALA A 167 6.58 11.71 5.40
N MET A 168 6.15 10.53 5.85
CA MET A 168 4.87 10.32 6.53
C MET A 168 4.94 10.35 8.06
N SER A 169 6.14 10.23 8.63
CA SER A 169 6.34 10.02 10.08
C SER A 169 5.64 11.07 10.96
N GLY A 170 5.73 12.35 10.58
CA GLY A 170 5.07 13.44 11.30
C GLY A 170 3.54 13.35 11.25
N ALA A 171 2.96 13.08 10.09
CA ALA A 171 1.50 12.96 9.93
C ALA A 171 0.95 11.70 10.63
N VAL A 172 1.71 10.59 10.61
CA VAL A 172 1.38 9.39 11.37
C VAL A 172 1.42 9.65 12.86
N SER A 173 2.47 10.33 13.36
CA SER A 173 2.59 10.68 14.79
C SER A 173 1.42 11.57 15.26
N GLU A 174 1.06 12.58 14.47
CA GLU A 174 -0.07 13.46 14.74
C GLU A 174 -1.40 12.69 14.76
N ALA A 175 -1.62 11.81 13.77
CA ALA A 175 -2.80 10.95 13.70
C ALA A 175 -2.90 10.00 14.91
N THR A 176 -1.79 9.35 15.30
CA THR A 176 -1.73 8.47 16.48
C THR A 176 -2.10 9.23 17.75
N LYS A 177 -1.47 10.40 17.99
CA LYS A 177 -1.77 11.23 19.17
C LYS A 177 -3.24 11.65 19.20
N PHE A 178 -3.76 12.12 18.06
CA PHE A 178 -5.16 12.51 17.94
C PHE A 178 -6.10 11.35 18.29
N LEU A 179 -5.86 10.16 17.74
CA LEU A 179 -6.70 8.97 17.97
C LEU A 179 -6.60 8.45 19.41
N ALA A 180 -5.43 8.60 20.05
CA ALA A 180 -5.25 8.29 21.47
C ALA A 180 -6.04 9.23 22.38
N GLU A 181 -6.09 10.52 22.07
CA GLU A 181 -6.76 11.54 22.89
C GLU A 181 -8.28 11.63 22.65
N LYS A 182 -8.72 11.49 21.40
CA LYS A 182 -10.11 11.75 20.98
C LYS A 182 -10.88 10.50 20.58
N GLY A 183 -10.22 9.34 20.56
CA GLY A 183 -10.80 8.05 20.21
C GLY A 183 -11.02 7.86 18.71
N MET A 184 -11.43 6.65 18.35
CA MET A 184 -11.55 6.15 16.97
C MET A 184 -12.80 6.65 16.20
N SER A 185 -13.55 7.60 16.72
CA SER A 185 -14.89 7.94 16.16
C SER A 185 -14.88 9.03 15.10
N LYS A 186 -13.76 9.75 14.88
CA LYS A 186 -13.72 10.94 14.00
C LYS A 186 -12.74 10.82 12.83
N ALA A 187 -13.09 10.01 11.83
CA ALA A 187 -12.29 9.86 10.59
C ALA A 187 -12.09 11.19 9.80
N GLY A 188 -12.95 12.20 10.00
CA GLY A 188 -12.83 13.52 9.37
C GLY A 188 -11.97 14.55 10.13
N ALA A 189 -11.21 14.12 11.13
CA ALA A 189 -10.36 15.03 11.89
C ALA A 189 -9.20 15.60 11.04
N PRO A 190 -8.77 16.86 11.27
CA PRO A 190 -7.72 17.49 10.46
C PRO A 190 -6.43 16.67 10.34
N ALA A 191 -5.95 16.08 11.45
CA ALA A 191 -4.77 15.22 11.46
C ALA A 191 -4.92 13.99 10.55
N LEU A 192 -6.10 13.37 10.56
CA LEU A 192 -6.39 12.20 9.75
C LEU A 192 -6.61 12.58 8.28
N VAL A 193 -7.25 13.72 8.01
CA VAL A 193 -7.41 14.25 6.65
C VAL A 193 -6.04 14.55 6.04
N ARG A 194 -5.14 15.18 6.80
CA ARG A 194 -3.76 15.45 6.38
C ARG A 194 -3.00 14.15 6.07
N LEU A 195 -3.02 13.17 6.97
CA LEU A 195 -2.40 11.86 6.73
C LEU A 195 -2.98 11.20 5.47
N THR A 196 -4.31 11.20 5.34
CA THR A 196 -5.00 10.62 4.19
C THR A 196 -4.61 11.30 2.88
N SER A 197 -4.51 12.63 2.86
CA SER A 197 -4.10 13.39 1.68
C SER A 197 -2.67 13.07 1.25
N LEU A 198 -1.74 12.95 2.22
CA LEU A 198 -0.35 12.55 1.95
C LEU A 198 -0.25 11.13 1.40
N ILE A 199 -1.08 10.20 1.89
CA ILE A 199 -1.11 8.85 1.34
C ILE A 199 -1.76 8.84 -0.05
N ALA A 200 -2.86 9.57 -0.21
CA ALA A 200 -3.60 9.64 -1.48
C ALA A 200 -2.76 10.22 -2.62
N SER A 201 -1.89 11.20 -2.35
CA SER A 201 -1.01 11.77 -3.40
C SER A 201 -0.01 10.74 -3.95
N ARG A 202 0.57 9.90 -3.08
CA ARG A 202 1.50 8.82 -3.47
C ARG A 202 0.75 7.63 -4.06
N PHE A 203 -0.36 7.23 -3.45
CA PHE A 203 -1.23 6.17 -3.97
C PHE A 203 -1.77 6.50 -5.37
N GLY A 204 -2.10 7.78 -5.61
CA GLY A 204 -2.54 8.29 -6.90
C GLY A 204 -1.56 8.03 -8.05
N ILE A 205 -0.25 7.94 -7.78
CA ILE A 205 0.76 7.58 -8.79
C ILE A 205 0.50 6.15 -9.29
N VAL A 206 0.37 5.20 -8.36
CA VAL A 206 0.12 3.78 -8.64
C VAL A 206 -1.26 3.58 -9.29
N VAL A 207 -2.26 4.34 -8.83
CA VAL A 207 -3.58 4.35 -9.44
C VAL A 207 -3.55 4.87 -10.87
N SER A 208 -2.74 5.88 -11.15
CA SER A 208 -2.58 6.38 -12.52
C SER A 208 -1.93 5.37 -13.44
N GLU A 209 -0.98 4.57 -12.95
CA GLU A 209 -0.41 3.45 -13.71
C GLU A 209 -1.47 2.40 -14.02
N LYS A 210 -2.30 2.04 -13.03
CA LYS A 210 -3.47 1.15 -13.20
C LYS A 210 -4.45 1.72 -14.22
N ALA A 211 -4.81 2.99 -14.10
CA ALA A 211 -5.74 3.68 -14.98
C ALA A 211 -5.20 3.79 -16.41
N ALA A 212 -3.90 4.07 -16.59
CA ALA A 212 -3.25 4.10 -17.89
C ALA A 212 -3.28 2.72 -18.56
N ALA A 213 -3.01 1.65 -17.80
CA ALA A 213 -3.16 0.28 -18.31
C ALA A 213 -4.61 -0.05 -18.71
N GLN A 214 -5.59 0.40 -17.92
CA GLN A 214 -7.01 0.21 -18.21
C GLN A 214 -7.53 1.09 -19.37
N ALA A 215 -6.80 2.13 -19.77
CA ALA A 215 -7.15 2.97 -20.91
C ALA A 215 -6.84 2.31 -22.27
N ILE A 216 -6.05 1.24 -22.28
CA ILE A 216 -5.72 0.49 -23.51
C ILE A 216 -7.02 -0.19 -24.02
N PRO A 217 -7.55 0.18 -25.21
CA PRO A 217 -8.91 -0.18 -25.66
C PRO A 217 -9.21 -1.67 -25.83
N ILE A 218 -8.18 -2.52 -25.80
CA ILE A 218 -8.26 -3.95 -26.10
C ILE A 218 -8.64 -4.76 -24.84
N LEU A 219 -8.75 -4.11 -23.67
CA LEU A 219 -8.72 -4.76 -22.37
C LEU A 219 -10.08 -4.72 -21.66
N GLY A 220 -10.88 -5.78 -21.81
CA GLY A 220 -12.18 -5.97 -21.12
C GLY A 220 -12.05 -6.57 -19.70
N ALA A 221 -13.08 -7.28 -19.24
CA ALA A 221 -13.16 -7.84 -17.88
C ALA A 221 -11.96 -8.73 -17.48
N ALA A 222 -11.45 -9.58 -18.39
CA ALA A 222 -10.28 -10.43 -18.12
C ALA A 222 -9.02 -9.60 -17.80
N SER A 223 -8.83 -8.51 -18.52
CA SER A 223 -7.72 -7.59 -18.30
C SER A 223 -7.89 -6.76 -17.04
N GLY A 224 -9.12 -6.34 -16.73
CA GLY A 224 -9.44 -5.72 -15.45
C GLY A 224 -9.12 -6.63 -14.25
N ALA A 225 -9.36 -7.93 -14.38
CA ALA A 225 -8.99 -8.94 -13.39
C ALA A 225 -7.47 -9.10 -13.27
N LEU A 226 -6.75 -9.17 -14.39
CA LEU A 226 -5.28 -9.25 -14.42
C LEU A 226 -4.64 -8.01 -13.77
N ILE A 227 -5.07 -6.81 -14.18
CA ILE A 227 -4.55 -5.55 -13.64
C ILE A 227 -4.78 -5.48 -12.13
N ASN A 228 -5.95 -5.86 -11.64
CA ASN A 228 -6.21 -5.88 -10.21
C ASN A 228 -5.44 -6.97 -9.46
N THR A 229 -5.15 -8.10 -10.11
CA THR A 229 -4.29 -9.14 -9.56
C THR A 229 -2.86 -8.64 -9.35
N LEU A 230 -2.33 -7.89 -10.32
CA LEU A 230 -1.02 -7.25 -10.21
C LEU A 230 -1.03 -6.10 -9.19
N PHE A 231 -2.13 -5.34 -9.13
CA PHE A 231 -2.31 -4.24 -8.19
C PHE A 231 -2.28 -4.73 -6.72
N ILE A 232 -3.04 -5.78 -6.40
CA ILE A 232 -3.01 -6.34 -5.05
C ILE A 232 -1.68 -7.02 -4.73
N GLU A 233 -1.07 -7.72 -5.69
CA GLU A 233 0.24 -8.34 -5.50
C GLU A 233 1.33 -7.29 -5.19
N HIS A 234 1.26 -6.14 -5.84
CA HIS A 234 2.12 -4.99 -5.53
C HIS A 234 2.01 -4.61 -4.06
N PHE A 235 0.81 -4.31 -3.56
CA PHE A 235 0.62 -3.91 -2.17
C PHE A 235 0.85 -5.04 -1.15
N GLN A 236 0.64 -6.31 -1.52
CA GLN A 236 1.04 -7.45 -0.70
C GLN A 236 2.57 -7.52 -0.54
N ASN A 237 3.33 -7.28 -1.60
CA ASN A 237 4.80 -7.22 -1.54
C ASN A 237 5.26 -6.06 -0.67
N MET A 238 4.68 -4.87 -0.85
CA MET A 238 4.99 -3.69 -0.03
C MET A 238 4.68 -3.93 1.46
N ALA A 239 3.52 -4.53 1.76
CA ALA A 239 3.14 -4.88 3.13
C ALA A 239 4.14 -5.85 3.75
N ARG A 240 4.47 -6.93 3.03
CA ARG A 240 5.36 -7.98 3.55
C ARG A 240 6.75 -7.43 3.83
N GLY A 241 7.33 -6.67 2.90
CA GLY A 241 8.61 -6.02 3.13
C GLY A 241 8.57 -5.04 4.30
N HIS A 242 7.54 -4.19 4.37
CA HIS A 242 7.39 -3.21 5.44
C HIS A 242 7.29 -3.86 6.83
N PHE A 243 6.46 -4.91 6.96
CA PHE A 243 6.25 -5.55 8.24
C PHE A 243 7.40 -6.48 8.65
N ILE A 244 8.19 -7.02 7.71
CA ILE A 244 9.48 -7.64 8.03
C ILE A 244 10.43 -6.61 8.66
N VAL A 245 10.59 -5.45 8.03
CA VAL A 245 11.46 -4.38 8.56
C VAL A 245 10.98 -3.97 9.95
N ARG A 246 9.68 -3.68 10.13
CA ARG A 246 9.12 -3.30 11.43
C ARG A 246 9.30 -4.38 12.51
N ARG A 247 9.14 -5.66 12.16
CA ARG A 247 9.37 -6.78 13.09
C ARG A 247 10.81 -6.77 13.58
N LEU A 248 11.78 -6.61 12.67
CA LEU A 248 13.20 -6.57 13.03
C LEU A 248 13.54 -5.32 13.85
N GLU A 249 12.97 -4.16 13.52
CA GLU A 249 13.19 -2.92 14.28
C GLU A 249 12.69 -3.00 15.72
N LYS A 250 11.59 -3.73 15.97
CA LYS A 250 11.11 -3.98 17.34
C LYS A 250 12.09 -4.81 18.17
N ILE A 251 12.91 -5.65 17.53
CA ILE A 251 13.86 -6.55 18.19
C ILE A 251 15.23 -5.88 18.35
N HIS A 252 15.73 -5.24 17.30
CA HIS A 252 17.10 -4.71 17.23
C HIS A 252 17.21 -3.18 17.33
N GLY A 253 16.08 -2.46 17.27
CA GLY A 253 16.04 -1.01 17.11
C GLY A 253 16.08 -0.58 15.63
N GLU A 254 15.69 0.67 15.36
CA GLU A 254 15.60 1.20 13.99
C GLU A 254 16.98 1.33 13.32
N GLU A 255 17.97 1.86 14.03
CA GLU A 255 19.27 2.20 13.45
C GLU A 255 20.05 0.96 12.95
N PRO A 256 20.21 -0.13 13.74
CA PRO A 256 20.94 -1.30 13.27
C PRO A 256 20.28 -1.97 12.06
N VAL A 257 18.94 -2.00 12.02
CA VAL A 257 18.17 -2.56 10.90
C VAL A 257 18.32 -1.68 9.66
N ARG A 258 18.28 -0.36 9.81
CA ARG A 258 18.49 0.57 8.69
C ARG A 258 19.87 0.41 8.07
N ILE A 259 20.92 0.36 8.87
CA ILE A 259 22.31 0.15 8.39
C ILE A 259 22.42 -1.18 7.64
N ALA A 260 21.89 -2.26 8.22
CA ALA A 260 21.90 -3.57 7.59
C ALA A 260 21.09 -3.59 6.28
N TYR A 261 19.95 -2.91 6.22
CA TYR A 261 19.12 -2.82 5.03
C TYR A 261 19.83 -2.10 3.89
N LEU A 262 20.48 -0.96 4.19
CA LEU A 262 21.22 -0.21 3.16
C LEU A 262 22.40 -1.02 2.61
N SER A 263 22.99 -1.87 3.45
CA SER A 263 24.13 -2.72 3.09
C SER A 263 23.77 -4.07 2.45
N ALA A 264 22.48 -4.44 2.40
CA ALA A 264 21.99 -5.76 1.95
C ALA A 264 21.82 -5.91 0.42
#